data_AF-A0A845GF69-F1
#
_entry.id   AF-A0A845GF69-F1
#
_cell.length_a   1.000
_cell.length_b   1.000
_cell.length_c   1.000
_cell.angle_alpha   90.00
_cell.angle_beta   90.00
_cell.angle_gamma   90.00
#
_symmetry.space_group_name_H-M   'P 1'
#
loop_
_entity.id
_entity.type
_entity.pdbx_description
1 polymer ?
#
loop_
_entity_poly.entity_id
_entity_poly.type
_entity_poly.pdbx_seq_one_letter_code
_entity_poly.pdbx_strand_id
1 'polypeptide(L)'
;MNGRIFRMDIPAHQAVQELLPWYASEQLAPDEARRVQEHLQTCAQCRQDLEWERGMRAEAAASDALPEGLDMESALARLMPALGAQEHAAPVMAAAAAQAATPAPAAAP
;
A
#
# COMPACT_ATOMS: atom_id res chain seq x y z
N MET A 1 22.03 4.67 -23.25
CA MET A 1 21.11 4.39 -24.38
C MET A 1 19.87 5.23 -24.19
N ASN A 2 19.53 6.06 -25.19
CA ASN A 2 18.35 6.91 -25.19
C ASN A 2 17.12 6.11 -25.60
N GLY A 3 16.09 6.08 -24.76
CA GLY A 3 14.73 5.67 -25.12
C GLY A 3 13.77 6.80 -24.82
N ARG A 4 13.54 7.67 -25.82
CA ARG A 4 12.43 8.64 -25.84
C ARG A 4 11.25 7.96 -26.53
N ILE A 5 10.03 8.11 -25.98
CA ILE A 5 8.81 8.63 -26.61
C ILE A 5 7.79 8.83 -25.47
N PHE A 6 7.46 10.08 -25.15
CA PHE A 6 6.26 10.44 -24.37
C PHE A 6 5.37 11.28 -25.29
N ARG A 7 4.28 10.71 -25.78
CA ARG A 7 3.15 11.33 -26.51
C ARG A 7 1.94 10.40 -26.36
N MET A 8 0.67 10.80 -26.25
CA MET A 8 0.00 12.10 -26.10
C MET A 8 -1.44 11.91 -25.52
N ASP A 9 -1.83 10.74 -25.01
CA ASP A 9 -3.10 10.53 -24.27
C ASP A 9 -2.89 10.61 -22.74
N ILE A 10 -2.15 11.63 -22.34
CA ILE A 10 -1.41 11.71 -21.07
C ILE A 10 -2.31 11.55 -19.83
N PRO A 11 -3.51 12.15 -19.71
CA PRO A 11 -4.30 11.99 -18.50
C PRO A 11 -4.96 10.61 -18.40
N ALA A 12 -5.49 10.07 -19.49
CA ALA A 12 -6.18 8.77 -19.46
C ALA A 12 -5.18 7.62 -19.28
N HIS A 13 -4.05 7.67 -19.99
CA HIS A 13 -3.00 6.68 -19.86
C HIS A 13 -2.39 6.66 -18.44
N GLN A 14 -2.10 7.84 -17.89
CA GLN A 14 -1.52 7.96 -16.55
C GLN A 14 -2.51 7.56 -15.46
N ALA A 15 -3.78 7.95 -15.59
CA ALA A 15 -4.84 7.49 -14.68
C ALA A 15 -4.99 5.96 -14.71
N VAL A 16 -4.89 5.33 -15.89
CA VAL A 16 -4.93 3.86 -15.98
C VAL A 16 -3.70 3.24 -15.32
N GLN A 17 -2.49 3.79 -15.52
CA GLN A 17 -1.29 3.30 -14.84
C GLN A 17 -1.42 3.32 -13.31
N GLU A 18 -1.97 4.40 -12.75
CA GLU A 18 -2.21 4.52 -11.30
C GLU A 18 -3.23 3.49 -10.78
N LEU A 19 -4.14 3.03 -11.63
CA LEU A 19 -5.15 2.03 -11.30
C LEU A 19 -4.68 0.58 -11.50
N LEU A 20 -3.57 0.34 -12.23
CA LEU A 20 -3.07 -1.02 -12.52
C LEU A 20 -2.77 -1.85 -11.26
N PRO A 21 -2.14 -1.31 -10.19
CA PRO A 21 -1.86 -2.10 -8.98
C PRO A 21 -3.13 -2.61 -8.31
N TRP A 22 -4.19 -1.81 -8.34
CA TRP A 22 -5.50 -2.12 -7.77
C TRP A 22 -6.29 -3.07 -8.66
N TYR A 23 -6.22 -2.88 -9.98
CA TYR A 23 -6.79 -3.78 -10.98
C TYR A 23 -6.16 -5.17 -10.90
N ALA A 24 -4.84 -5.25 -10.70
CA ALA A 24 -4.11 -6.50 -10.50
C ALA A 24 -4.54 -7.23 -9.21
N SER A 25 -5.05 -6.50 -8.22
CA SER A 25 -5.62 -7.08 -6.99
C SER A 25 -7.11 -7.34 -7.02
N GLU A 26 -7.79 -7.07 -8.14
CA GLU A 26 -9.25 -7.17 -8.28
C GLU A 26 -10.03 -6.30 -7.26
N GLN A 27 -9.45 -5.19 -6.83
CA GLN A 27 -10.03 -4.27 -5.84
C GLN A 27 -10.67 -3.01 -6.45
N LEU A 28 -10.66 -2.90 -7.78
CA LEU A 28 -11.27 -1.77 -8.49
C LEU A 28 -12.79 -1.86 -8.49
N ALA A 29 -13.46 -0.71 -8.44
CA ALA A 29 -14.89 -0.67 -8.70
C ALA A 29 -15.18 -1.14 -10.15
N PRO A 30 -16.34 -1.75 -10.43
CA PRO A 30 -16.65 -2.32 -11.74
C PRO A 30 -16.53 -1.30 -12.90
N ASP A 31 -16.95 -0.05 -12.67
CA ASP A 31 -16.86 1.02 -13.66
C ASP A 31 -15.43 1.43 -14.00
N GLU A 32 -14.55 1.42 -13.00
CA GLU A 32 -13.13 1.72 -13.18
C GLU A 32 -12.42 0.55 -13.85
N ALA A 33 -12.75 -0.68 -13.44
CA ALA A 33 -12.19 -1.90 -14.03
C ALA A 33 -12.49 -1.98 -15.53
N ARG A 34 -13.72 -1.64 -15.93
CA ARG A 34 -14.10 -1.57 -17.35
C ARG A 34 -13.29 -0.54 -18.13
N ARG A 35 -13.08 0.66 -17.57
CA ARG A 35 -12.27 1.71 -18.23
C ARG A 35 -10.82 1.29 -18.42
N VAL A 36 -10.24 0.66 -17.38
CA VAL A 36 -8.89 0.08 -17.47
C VAL A 36 -8.85 -1.00 -18.55
N GLN A 37 -9.82 -1.91 -18.56
CA GLN A 37 -9.90 -2.98 -19.55
C GLN A 37 -10.00 -2.46 -20.99
N GLU A 38 -10.83 -1.45 -21.25
CA GLU A 38 -10.95 -0.79 -22.56
C GLU A 38 -9.60 -0.23 -23.04
N HIS A 39 -8.84 0.41 -22.15
CA HIS A 39 -7.51 0.94 -22.46
C HIS A 39 -6.47 -0.16 -22.67
N LEU A 40 -6.54 -1.25 -21.91
CA LEU A 40 -5.65 -2.40 -22.07
C LEU A 40 -5.80 -3.08 -23.44
N GLN A 41 -6.96 -2.97 -24.11
CA GLN A 41 -7.12 -3.49 -25.46
C GLN A 41 -6.27 -2.73 -26.49
N THR A 42 -6.03 -1.44 -26.27
CA THR A 42 -5.35 -0.56 -27.24
C THR A 42 -3.90 -0.26 -26.88
N CYS A 43 -3.52 -0.35 -25.60
CA CYS A 43 -2.19 0.03 -25.13
C CYS A 43 -1.33 -1.18 -24.73
N ALA A 44 -0.28 -1.45 -25.53
CA ALA A 44 0.67 -2.53 -25.23
C ALA A 44 1.52 -2.27 -23.98
N GLN A 45 1.84 -1.00 -23.69
CA GLN A 45 2.66 -0.63 -22.55
C GLN A 45 1.93 -0.94 -21.23
N CYS A 46 0.67 -0.51 -21.09
CA CYS A 46 -0.10 -0.82 -19.88
C CYS A 46 -0.35 -2.32 -19.69
N ARG A 47 -0.35 -3.13 -20.76
CA ARG A 47 -0.40 -4.60 -20.64
C ARG A 47 0.90 -5.16 -20.06
N GLN A 48 2.06 -4.69 -20.52
CA GLN A 48 3.34 -5.09 -19.95
C GLN A 48 3.47 -4.67 -18.49
N ASP A 49 3.05 -3.45 -18.15
CA ASP A 49 3.06 -2.96 -16.77
C ASP A 49 2.16 -3.84 -15.88
N LEU A 50 0.97 -4.24 -16.37
CA LEU A 50 0.07 -5.14 -15.66
C LEU A 50 0.65 -6.55 -15.47
N GLU A 51 1.33 -7.10 -16.47
CA GLU A 51 2.00 -8.40 -16.37
C GLU A 51 3.10 -8.36 -15.30
N TRP A 52 3.86 -7.26 -15.24
CA TRP A 52 4.89 -7.05 -14.22
C TRP A 52 4.28 -6.95 -12.81
N GLU A 53 3.21 -6.17 -12.63
CA GLU A 53 2.46 -6.06 -11.36
C GLU A 53 1.95 -7.43 -10.88
N ARG A 54 1.38 -8.23 -11.80
CA ARG A 54 0.91 -9.59 -11.48
C ARG A 54 2.05 -10.52 -11.11
N GLY A 55 3.18 -10.44 -11.82
CA GLY A 55 4.38 -11.22 -11.53
C GLY A 55 4.90 -10.95 -10.13
N MET A 56 5.09 -9.68 -9.76
CA MET A 56 5.53 -9.32 -8.41
C MET A 56 4.57 -9.80 -7.31
N ARG A 57 3.27 -9.67 -7.54
CA ARG A 57 2.25 -10.16 -6.60
C ARG A 57 2.26 -11.67 -6.46
N ALA A 58 2.47 -12.41 -7.55
CA ALA A 58 2.57 -13.86 -7.52
C ALA A 58 3.79 -14.31 -6.70
N GLU A 59 4.94 -13.66 -6.85
CA GLU A 59 6.14 -13.93 -6.05
C GLU A 59 5.93 -13.62 -4.56
N ALA A 60 5.26 -12.49 -4.25
CA ALA A 60 4.90 -12.13 -2.88
C ALA A 60 3.94 -13.17 -2.27
N ALA A 61 2.90 -13.57 -3.00
CA ALA A 61 1.95 -14.59 -2.55
C ALA A 61 2.60 -15.97 -2.37
N ALA A 62 3.55 -16.34 -3.23
CA ALA A 62 4.31 -17.58 -3.09
C ALA A 62 5.20 -17.57 -1.84
N SER A 63 5.75 -16.40 -1.48
CA SER A 63 6.56 -16.25 -0.26
C SER A 63 5.71 -16.23 1.02
N ASP A 64 4.49 -15.69 0.94
CA ASP A 64 3.54 -15.60 2.06
C ASP A 64 2.65 -16.84 2.20
N ALA A 65 2.79 -17.81 1.29
CA ALA A 65 2.08 -19.07 1.35
C ALA A 65 2.48 -19.82 2.64
N LEU A 66 1.55 -19.89 3.59
CA LEU A 66 1.72 -20.67 4.81
C LEU A 66 1.94 -22.15 4.43
N PRO A 67 2.98 -22.81 4.97
CA PRO A 67 3.10 -24.25 4.90
C PRO A 67 1.78 -24.97 5.21
N GLU A 68 1.43 -25.97 4.39
CA GLU A 68 0.26 -26.80 4.63
C GLU A 68 0.30 -27.40 6.05
N GLY A 69 -0.78 -27.18 6.81
CA GLY A 69 -0.90 -27.66 8.19
C GLY A 69 -0.34 -26.72 9.26
N LEU A 70 0.07 -25.49 8.92
CA LEU A 70 0.33 -24.47 9.93
C LEU A 70 -0.95 -24.06 10.67
N ASP A 71 -1.01 -24.41 11.96
CA ASP A 71 -2.01 -23.86 12.86
C ASP A 71 -1.52 -22.53 13.43
N MET A 72 -2.12 -21.44 12.94
CA MET A 72 -1.80 -20.06 13.32
C MET A 72 -1.99 -19.83 14.82
N GLU A 73 -3.01 -20.46 15.42
CA GLU A 73 -3.32 -20.30 16.85
C GLU A 73 -2.25 -20.97 17.71
N SER A 74 -1.85 -22.20 17.38
CA SER A 74 -0.75 -22.89 18.07
C SER A 74 0.59 -22.17 17.90
N ALA A 75 0.87 -21.61 16.71
CA ALA A 75 2.09 -20.85 16.46
C ALA A 75 2.13 -19.56 17.31
N LEU A 76 1.01 -18.82 17.36
CA LEU A 76 0.87 -17.64 18.19
C LEU A 76 0.99 -17.98 19.69
N ALA A 77 0.32 -19.04 20.15
CA ALA A 77 0.40 -19.49 21.53
C ALA A 77 1.83 -19.83 21.98
N ARG A 78 2.68 -20.35 21.08
CA ARG A 78 4.11 -20.59 21.35
C ARG A 78 4.93 -19.31 21.40
N LEU A 79 4.54 -18.28 20.64
CA LEU A 79 5.20 -16.98 20.59
C LEU A 79 4.86 -16.13 21.83
N MET A 80 3.63 -16.22 22.32
CA MET A 80 3.09 -15.39 23.42
C MET A 80 3.99 -15.30 24.66
N PRO A 81 4.58 -16.39 25.19
CA PRO A 81 5.47 -16.30 26.35
C PRO A 81 6.78 -15.55 26.07
N ALA A 82 7.26 -15.54 24.83
CA ALA A 82 8.49 -14.89 24.43
C ALA A 82 8.35 -13.38 24.21
N LEU A 83 7.12 -12.89 23.96
CA LEU A 83 6.83 -11.46 23.75
C LEU A 83 6.90 -10.63 25.05
N GLY A 84 7.03 -11.28 26.22
CA GLY A 84 7.05 -10.62 27.51
C GLY A 84 5.73 -9.91 27.85
N ALA A 85 5.68 -9.24 29.00
CA ALA A 85 4.53 -8.39 29.31
C ALA A 85 4.57 -7.18 28.37
N GLN A 86 3.56 -7.05 27.51
CA GLN A 86 3.31 -5.80 26.79
C GLN A 86 2.98 -4.72 27.82
N GLU A 87 3.97 -3.92 28.21
CA GLU A 87 3.70 -2.68 28.90
C GLU A 87 2.93 -1.81 27.90
N HIS A 88 1.61 -1.76 28.05
CA HIS A 88 0.77 -0.78 27.39
C HIS A 88 1.27 0.59 27.84
N ALA A 89 2.20 1.17 27.09
CA ALA A 89 2.57 2.55 27.25
C ALA A 89 1.28 3.35 27.07
N ALA A 90 0.83 3.97 28.16
CA ALA A 90 -0.28 4.90 28.15
C ALA A 90 -0.08 5.88 26.97
N PRO A 91 -1.16 6.25 26.26
CA PRO A 91 -1.03 6.99 25.02
C PRO A 91 -0.22 8.27 25.26
N VAL A 92 0.89 8.38 24.53
CA VAL A 92 1.74 9.58 24.42
C VAL A 92 0.96 10.83 23.97
N MET A 93 -0.32 10.69 23.62
CA MET A 93 -1.25 11.79 23.35
C MET A 93 -1.51 12.71 24.56
N ALA A 94 -1.30 12.26 25.81
CA ALA A 94 -1.41 13.17 26.96
C ALA A 94 -0.20 14.12 27.09
N ALA A 95 0.96 13.78 26.52
CA ALA A 95 2.16 14.60 26.62
C ALA A 95 2.20 15.75 25.60
N ALA A 96 1.38 15.70 24.54
CA ALA A 96 1.28 16.79 23.56
C ALA A 96 0.45 17.98 24.07
N ALA A 97 -0.54 17.74 24.94
CA ALA A 97 -1.39 18.80 25.49
C ALA A 97 -0.67 19.65 26.57
N ALA A 98 0.30 19.07 27.29
CA ALA A 98 1.06 19.79 28.31
C ALA A 98 2.14 20.73 27.75
N GLN A 99 2.56 20.53 26.49
CA GLN A 99 3.60 21.35 25.85
C GLN A 99 3.05 22.64 25.19
N ALA A 100 1.73 22.78 25.07
CA ALA A 100 1.08 23.97 24.48
C ALA A 100 0.82 25.10 25.48
N ALA A 101 1.16 24.92 26.76
CA ALA A 101 0.80 25.84 27.85
C ALA A 101 2.00 26.57 28.47
N THR A 102 3.01 26.93 27.67
CA THR A 102 4.00 27.94 28.07
C THR A 102 3.55 29.32 27.58
N PRO A 103 3.02 30.21 28.44
CA PRO A 103 2.73 31.58 28.05
C PRO A 103 4.04 32.36 27.89
N ALA A 104 4.18 33.05 26.75
CA ALA A 104 5.27 33.99 26.49
C ALA A 104 5.21 35.17 27.49
N PRO A 105 6.36 35.68 27.99
CA PRO A 105 6.34 36.86 28.84
C PRO A 105 6.03 38.11 28.00
N ALA A 106 5.01 38.85 28.44
CA ALA A 106 4.62 40.13 27.87
C ALA A 106 5.71 41.19 28.09
N ALA A 107 6.09 41.86 27.01
CA ALA A 107 6.87 43.08 27.05
C ALA A 107 6.07 44.20 27.73
N ALA A 108 6.73 44.95 28.61
CA ALA A 108 6.23 46.16 29.26
C ALA A 108 7.28 47.28 29.06
N PRO A 109 6.88 48.56 29.22
CA PRO A 109 6.95 49.62 28.20
C PRO A 109 8.31 50.28 27.99
#